data_AF-A0A482YU40-F1
#
_entry.id   AF-A0A482YU40-F1
#
_cell.length_a   1.000
_cell.length_b   1.000
_cell.length_c   1.000
_cell.angle_alpha   90.00
_cell.angle_beta   90.00
_cell.angle_gamma   90.00
#
_symmetry.space_group_name_H-M   'P 1'
#
loop_
_entity.id
_entity.type
_entity.pdbx_description
1 polymer ?
#
loop_
_entity_poly.entity_id
_entity_poly.type
_entity_poly.pdbx_seq_one_letter_code
_entity_poly.pdbx_strand_id
1 'polypeptide(L)' 'MFKFMTLILAVLLLSSCVLTKVVTVPMRVGGAIISVIPIVGDGIDEAIDDAADVIDAVPI' A
#
# COMPACT_ATOMS: atom_id res chain seq x y z
N MET A 1 8.83 -34.59 18.86
CA MET A 1 9.74 -33.54 18.34
C MET A 1 9.07 -32.65 17.28
N PHE A 2 8.51 -33.21 16.19
CA PHE A 2 7.84 -32.45 15.12
C PHE A 2 6.77 -31.46 15.61
N LYS A 3 5.94 -31.85 16.60
CA LYS A 3 4.86 -31.02 17.15
C LYS A 3 5.32 -29.73 17.83
N PHE A 4 6.55 -29.71 18.37
CA PHE A 4 7.14 -28.50 18.96
C PHE A 4 7.74 -27.59 17.88
N MET A 5 8.33 -28.18 16.82
CA MET A 5 8.85 -27.39 15.69
C MET A 5 7.74 -26.67 14.92
N THR A 6 6.61 -27.33 14.70
CA THR A 6 5.46 -26.68 14.04
C THR A 6 4.89 -25.52 14.88
N LEU A 7 4.89 -25.64 16.21
CA LEU A 7 4.42 -24.59 17.11
C LEU A 7 5.35 -23.38 17.10
N ILE A 8 6.67 -23.59 17.14
CA ILE A 8 7.66 -22.51 17.05
C ILE A 8 7.55 -21.78 15.71
N LEU A 9 7.42 -22.52 14.61
CA LEU A 9 7.24 -21.94 13.28
C LEU A 9 5.95 -21.11 13.19
N ALA A 10 4.84 -21.59 13.77
CA ALA A 10 3.58 -20.86 13.81
C ALA A 10 3.70 -19.52 14.55
N VAL A 11 4.39 -19.49 15.71
CA VAL A 11 4.59 -18.26 16.49
C VAL A 11 5.44 -17.23 15.74
N LEU A 12 6.47 -17.68 15.01
CA LEU A 12 7.31 -16.83 14.17
C LEU A 12 6.52 -16.21 13.00
N LEU A 13 5.66 -17.00 12.35
CA LEU A 13 4.80 -16.53 11.26
C LEU A 13 3.72 -15.55 11.75
N LEU A 14 3.09 -15.81 12.90
CA LEU A 14 2.12 -14.88 13.49
C LEU A 14 2.76 -13.53 13.87
N SER A 15 4.00 -13.53 14.36
CA SER A 15 4.74 -12.30 14.66
C SER A 15 5.00 -11.46 13.40
N SER A 16 5.26 -12.11 12.27
CA SER A 16 5.47 -11.46 10.97
C SER A 16 4.18 -10.84 10.41
N CYS A 17 3.01 -11.43 10.70
CA CYS A 17 1.71 -10.85 10.36
C CYS A 17 1.41 -9.57 11.16
N VAL A 18 1.83 -9.49 12.43
CA VAL A 18 1.64 -8.27 13.23
C VAL A 18 2.51 -7.14 12.67
N LEU A 19 3.77 -7.41 12.35
CA LEU A 19 4.68 -6.43 11.78
C LEU A 19 4.15 -5.86 10.45
N THR A 20 3.69 -6.73 9.56
CA THR A 20 3.11 -6.30 8.28
C THR A 20 1.81 -5.53 8.46
N LYS A 21 0.95 -5.88 9.42
CA LYS A 21 -0.23 -5.06 9.75
C LYS A 21 0.14 -3.68 10.31
N VAL A 22 1.10 -3.62 11.23
CA VAL A 22 1.54 -2.36 11.85
C VAL A 22 2.13 -1.40 10.80
N VAL A 23 2.77 -1.90 9.76
CA VAL A 23 3.33 -1.04 8.69
C VAL A 23 2.27 -0.70 7.62
N THR A 24 1.48 -1.69 7.20
CA THR A 24 0.54 -1.49 6.07
C THR A 24 -0.73 -0.73 6.45
N VAL A 25 -1.18 -0.83 7.71
CA VAL A 25 -2.38 -0.11 8.16
C VAL A 25 -2.16 1.41 8.18
N PRO A 26 -1.08 1.96 8.76
CA PRO A 26 -0.76 3.38 8.65
C PRO A 26 -0.59 3.87 7.22
N MET A 27 -0.04 3.06 6.31
CA MET A 27 0.09 3.44 4.91
C MET A 27 -1.29 3.64 4.25
N ARG A 28 -2.26 2.76 4.55
CA ARG A 28 -3.63 2.87 4.03
C ARG A 28 -4.39 4.05 4.65
N VAL A 29 -4.28 4.23 5.96
CA VAL A 29 -4.95 5.32 6.68
C VAL A 29 -4.32 6.66 6.31
N GLY A 30 -2.99 6.73 6.25
CA GLY A 30 -2.24 7.90 5.82
C GLY A 30 -2.61 8.33 4.41
N GLY A 31 -2.66 7.39 3.46
CA GLY A 31 -3.12 7.67 2.10
C GLY A 31 -4.54 8.26 2.06
N ALA A 32 -5.47 7.70 2.84
CA ALA A 32 -6.85 8.19 2.91
C ALA A 32 -6.96 9.58 3.57
N ILE A 33 -6.08 9.93 4.51
CA ILE A 33 -6.06 11.26 5.12
C ILE A 33 -5.46 12.28 4.15
N ILE A 34 -4.36 11.92 3.49
CA ILE A 34 -3.66 12.80 2.55
C ILE A 34 -4.55 13.08 1.32
N SER A 35 -5.35 12.12 0.86
CA SER A 35 -6.24 12.31 -0.30
C SER A 35 -7.38 13.31 -0.08
N VAL A 36 -7.69 13.67 1.17
CA VAL A 36 -8.72 14.68 1.48
C VAL A 36 -8.16 16.10 1.35
N ILE A 37 -6.84 16.25 1.26
CA ILE A 37 -6.19 17.56 1.15
C ILE A 37 -6.24 18.00 -0.32
N PRO A 38 -6.95 19.09 -0.66
CA PRO A 38 -7.15 19.50 -2.05
C PRO A 38 -5.81 19.76 -2.77
N ILE A 39 -4.81 20.30 -2.06
CA ILE A 39 -3.47 20.56 -2.60
C ILE A 39 -2.77 19.28 -3.09
N VAL A 40 -3.00 18.15 -2.42
CA VAL A 40 -2.37 16.86 -2.80
C VAL A 40 -3.24 16.12 -3.80
N GLY A 41 -4.57 16.21 -3.68
CA GLY A 41 -5.51 15.65 -4.66
C GLY A 41 -5.32 16.26 -6.04
N ASP A 42 -5.41 17.59 -6.16
CA ASP A 42 -5.31 18.30 -7.43
C ASP A 42 -3.96 18.05 -8.12
N GLY A 43 -2.86 18.01 -7.36
CA GLY A 43 -1.53 17.73 -7.91
C GLY A 43 -1.32 16.28 -8.36
N ILE A 44 -2.04 15.31 -7.77
CA ILE A 44 -2.03 13.92 -8.23
C ILE A 44 -2.90 13.78 -9.48
N ASP A 45 -4.07 14.40 -9.50
CA ASP A 45 -4.97 14.37 -10.67
C ASP A 45 -4.29 14.99 -11.90
N GLU A 46 -3.62 16.15 -11.76
CA GLU A 46 -2.86 16.77 -12.86
C GLU A 46 -1.72 15.87 -13.38
N ALA A 47 -1.00 15.20 -12.48
CA ALA A 47 0.04 14.25 -12.88
C ALA A 47 -0.52 13.00 -13.58
N ILE A 48 -1.74 12.58 -13.24
CA ILE A 48 -2.44 11.46 -13.89
C ILE A 48 -2.92 11.88 -15.28
N ASP A 49 -3.50 13.06 -15.41
CA ASP A 49 -3.96 13.60 -16.69
C ASP A 49 -2.79 13.78 -17.67
N ASP A 50 -1.66 14.35 -17.24
CA ASP A 50 -0.44 14.47 -18.07
C ASP A 50 0.05 13.09 -18.56
N ALA A 51 0.00 12.08 -17.69
CA ALA A 51 0.39 10.72 -18.07
C ALA A 51 -0.62 10.08 -19.03
N ALA A 52 -1.91 10.36 -18.85
CA ALA A 52 -2.98 9.87 -19.72
C ALA A 52 -2.91 10.52 -21.11
N ASP A 53 -2.63 11.81 -21.21
CA ASP A 53 -2.47 12.53 -22.48
C ASP A 53 -1.33 11.95 -23.33
N VAL A 54 -0.22 11.55 -22.69
CA VAL A 54 0.89 10.87 -23.38
C VAL A 54 0.46 9.50 -23.94
N ILE A 55 -0.41 8.79 -23.23
CA ILE A 55 -0.94 7.49 -23.66
C ILE A 55 -1.96 7.67 -24.79
N ASP A 56 -2.87 8.64 -24.68
CA ASP A 56 -3.87 8.95 -25.71
C ASP A 56 -3.24 9.49 -27.00
N ALA A 57 -2.07 10.12 -26.91
CA ALA A 57 -1.29 10.56 -28.07
C ALA A 57 -0.66 9.39 -28.86
N VAL A 58 -0.65 8.16 -28.32
CA VAL A 58 -0.20 6.98 -29.06
C VAL A 58 -1.29 6.60 -30.08
N PRO A 59 -1.00 6.65 -31.39
CA PRO A 59 -1.95 6.23 -32.42
C PRO A 59 -1.98 4.69 -32.49
N ILE A 60 -2.66 4.07 -31.54
CA ILE A 60 -3.03 2.63 -31.55
C ILE A 60 -4.47 2.44 -32.04
#